data_AF-A0A2V1BWI0-F1
#
_entry.id   AF-A0A2V1BWI0-F1
#
_cell.length_a   1.000
_cell.length_b   1.000
_cell.length_c   1.000
_cell.angle_alpha   90.00
_cell.angle_beta   90.00
_cell.angle_gamma   90.00
#
_symmetry.space_group_name_H-M   'P 1'
#
loop_
_entity.id
_entity.type
_entity.pdbx_description
1 polymer ?
#
loop_
_entity_poly.entity_id
_entity_poly.type
_entity_poly.pdbx_seq_one_letter_code
_entity_poly.pdbx_strand_id
1 'polypeptide(L)'
;MSDFFTEQSRLVRIMNSDTCALCDNKEAKLCSTCEDTAFCAEGCQAEGERIHKILCAAKGEWRRSTPRPDEDSFIAIYFPVDGTGPEFYWSNHRLMVQTNETTGLVEKSDLLSIDNDEVTSRDTEITHNLATKNKLSNPLTITVRDYRGGDGSTVNLSILEMTQGDQRGLWAGPAVLYRWQDHISNTDLAYFAAFLKTAKDTAGSLKHALRINELDHVEKTRPELFKVVKEKIAAGKEARKAANATAENSEFELEVPKETPRKIRVHFVLMVGD
;
A
#
# COMPACT_ATOMS: atom_id res chain seq x y z
N MET A 1 -3.63 0.68 32.61
CA MET A 1 -3.73 1.38 31.30
C MET A 1 -3.35 0.47 30.13
N SER A 2 -2.58 -0.59 30.33
CA SER A 2 -2.25 -1.62 29.32
C SER A 2 -3.46 -2.43 28.85
N ASP A 3 -4.34 -2.84 29.75
CA ASP A 3 -5.42 -3.80 29.43
C ASP A 3 -6.51 -3.22 28.51
N PHE A 4 -6.71 -1.90 28.52
CA PHE A 4 -7.73 -1.23 27.71
C PHE A 4 -7.35 -1.16 26.22
N PHE A 5 -6.05 -1.08 25.91
CA PHE A 5 -5.55 -1.08 24.53
C PHE A 5 -5.63 -2.47 23.90
N THR A 6 -5.36 -3.52 24.67
CA THR A 6 -5.43 -4.91 24.21
C THR A 6 -6.85 -5.33 23.85
N GLU A 7 -7.85 -4.86 24.60
CA GLU A 7 -9.26 -5.19 24.39
C GLU A 7 -9.88 -4.39 23.23
N GLN A 8 -9.53 -3.11 23.07
CA GLN A 8 -9.91 -2.34 21.87
C GLN A 8 -9.25 -2.87 20.59
N SER A 9 -7.97 -3.26 20.64
CA SER A 9 -7.28 -3.86 19.50
C SER A 9 -7.90 -5.21 19.10
N ARG A 10 -8.35 -6.01 20.07
CA ARG A 10 -9.09 -7.26 19.82
C ARG A 10 -10.48 -7.01 19.21
N LEU A 11 -11.21 -5.98 19.66
CA LEU A 11 -12.52 -5.61 19.10
C LEU A 11 -12.41 -5.02 17.68
N VAL A 12 -11.38 -4.22 17.40
CA VAL A 12 -11.10 -3.69 16.06
C VAL A 12 -10.76 -4.81 15.07
N ARG A 13 -10.05 -5.86 15.51
CA ARG A 13 -9.81 -7.05 14.67
C ARG A 13 -11.07 -7.78 14.28
N ILE A 14 -12.03 -7.90 15.19
CA ILE A 14 -13.35 -8.51 14.92
C ILE A 14 -14.17 -7.64 13.95
N MET A 15 -13.99 -6.31 13.96
CA MET A 15 -14.75 -5.42 13.07
C MET A 15 -14.16 -5.30 11.65
N ASN A 16 -12.85 -5.48 11.47
CA ASN A 16 -12.19 -5.40 10.16
C ASN A 16 -12.18 -6.75 9.41
N SER A 17 -12.44 -7.89 10.07
CA SER A 17 -12.51 -9.21 9.46
C SER A 17 -13.78 -9.45 8.64
N ASP A 18 -14.77 -8.56 8.75
CA ASP A 18 -16.13 -8.78 8.24
C ASP A 18 -16.40 -8.01 6.93
N THR A 19 -15.39 -7.32 6.39
CA THR A 19 -15.52 -6.54 5.16
C THR A 19 -14.51 -6.98 4.11
N CYS A 20 -14.89 -6.85 2.84
CA CYS A 20 -14.05 -7.24 1.73
C CYS A 20 -12.81 -6.34 1.65
N ALA A 21 -11.62 -6.93 1.66
CA ALA A 21 -10.35 -6.19 1.59
C ALA A 21 -10.17 -5.30 0.34
N LEU A 22 -11.01 -5.46 -0.69
CA LEU A 22 -10.91 -4.70 -1.94
C LEU A 22 -12.06 -3.72 -2.17
N CYS A 23 -13.24 -3.98 -1.61
CA CYS A 23 -14.43 -3.18 -1.90
C CYS A 23 -15.26 -2.83 -0.65
N ASP A 24 -14.79 -3.20 0.54
CA ASP A 24 -15.41 -2.97 1.85
C ASP A 24 -16.86 -3.49 1.98
N ASN A 25 -17.29 -4.37 1.06
CA ASN A 25 -18.59 -5.04 1.16
C ASN A 25 -18.63 -5.90 2.43
N LYS A 26 -19.69 -5.74 3.22
CA LYS A 26 -19.94 -6.43 4.49
C LYS A 26 -20.34 -7.90 4.34
N GLU A 27 -20.72 -8.31 3.13
CA GLU A 27 -21.00 -9.72 2.81
C GLU A 27 -19.71 -10.44 2.38
N ALA A 28 -18.63 -10.24 3.13
CA ALA A 28 -17.34 -10.85 2.86
C ALA A 28 -17.17 -12.18 3.60
N LYS A 29 -16.57 -13.16 2.94
CA LYS A 29 -16.22 -14.44 3.54
C LYS A 29 -14.76 -14.44 3.95
N LEU A 30 -14.51 -14.73 5.22
CA LEU A 30 -13.17 -14.88 5.76
C LEU A 30 -12.45 -16.06 5.10
N CYS A 31 -11.15 -15.89 4.84
CA CYS A 31 -10.31 -16.98 4.36
C CYS A 31 -10.23 -18.09 5.41
N SER A 32 -10.62 -19.31 5.03
CA SER A 32 -10.63 -20.48 5.91
C SER A 32 -9.23 -20.97 6.29
N THR A 33 -8.18 -20.51 5.61
CA THR A 33 -6.80 -20.91 5.90
C THR A 33 -6.14 -20.02 6.94
N CYS A 34 -6.19 -18.69 6.75
CA CYS A 34 -5.48 -17.76 7.64
C CYS A 34 -6.38 -16.99 8.59
N GLU A 35 -7.70 -17.03 8.39
CA GLU A 35 -8.73 -16.36 9.21
C GLU A 35 -8.46 -14.86 9.44
N ASP A 36 -7.92 -14.18 8.44
CA ASP A 36 -7.37 -12.81 8.61
C ASP A 36 -7.66 -11.84 7.46
N THR A 37 -8.29 -12.34 6.39
CA THR A 37 -8.70 -11.55 5.23
C THR A 37 -10.01 -12.07 4.72
N ALA A 38 -10.93 -11.17 4.37
CA ALA A 38 -12.22 -11.51 3.82
C ALA A 38 -12.43 -10.92 2.42
N PHE A 39 -13.15 -11.65 1.56
CA PHE A 39 -13.52 -11.23 0.21
C PHE A 39 -15.00 -11.56 -0.07
N CYS A 40 -15.74 -10.67 -0.74
CA CYS A 40 -17.20 -10.82 -0.91
C CYS A 40 -17.65 -11.63 -2.14
N ALA A 41 -16.86 -11.66 -3.22
CA ALA A 41 -17.24 -12.30 -4.49
C ALA A 41 -16.03 -12.83 -5.24
N GLU A 42 -16.24 -13.73 -6.20
CA GLU A 42 -15.17 -14.32 -7.03
C GLU A 42 -14.27 -13.28 -7.69
N GLY A 43 -14.80 -12.14 -8.13
CA GLY A 43 -13.98 -11.07 -8.73
C GLY A 43 -13.00 -10.42 -7.75
N CYS A 44 -13.44 -10.16 -6.51
CA CYS A 44 -12.54 -9.65 -5.46
C CYS A 44 -11.61 -10.74 -4.94
N GLN A 45 -12.07 -12.00 -4.93
CA GLN A 45 -11.22 -13.14 -4.65
C GLN A 45 -10.10 -13.21 -5.69
N ALA A 46 -10.36 -13.26 -7.00
CA ALA A 46 -9.31 -13.41 -8.01
C ALA A 46 -8.20 -12.34 -7.93
N GLU A 47 -8.56 -11.05 -7.79
CA GLU A 47 -7.58 -9.96 -7.68
C GLU A 47 -6.82 -10.00 -6.35
N GLY A 48 -7.53 -10.21 -5.23
CA GLY A 48 -6.96 -10.18 -3.89
C GLY A 48 -6.22 -11.45 -3.51
N GLU A 49 -6.66 -12.60 -4.05
CA GLU A 49 -6.19 -13.94 -3.75
C GLU A 49 -4.73 -14.11 -4.15
N ARG A 50 -4.28 -13.50 -5.25
CA ARG A 50 -2.86 -13.58 -5.63
C ARG A 50 -1.97 -12.95 -4.56
N ILE A 51 -2.26 -11.71 -4.16
CA ILE A 51 -1.50 -10.99 -3.13
C ILE A 51 -1.62 -11.70 -1.78
N HIS A 52 -2.85 -12.09 -1.42
CA HIS A 52 -3.15 -12.79 -0.19
C HIS A 52 -2.42 -14.13 -0.07
N LYS A 53 -2.37 -14.93 -1.15
CA LYS A 53 -1.73 -16.25 -1.16
C LYS A 53 -0.25 -16.21 -0.79
N ILE A 54 0.43 -15.11 -1.07
CA ILE A 54 1.87 -14.97 -0.79
C ILE A 54 2.17 -15.23 0.69
N LEU A 55 1.35 -14.67 1.59
CA LEU A 55 1.52 -14.81 3.04
C LEU A 55 0.49 -15.74 3.70
N CYS A 56 -0.65 -16.01 3.06
CA CYS A 56 -1.74 -16.79 3.64
C CYS A 56 -1.30 -18.16 4.14
N ALA A 57 -0.67 -18.97 3.29
CA ALA A 57 -0.22 -20.31 3.64
C ALA A 57 0.91 -20.28 4.68
N ALA A 58 1.81 -19.29 4.58
CA ALA A 58 2.96 -19.16 5.46
C ALA A 58 2.59 -18.69 6.87
N LYS A 59 1.46 -17.99 7.06
CA LYS A 59 1.11 -17.34 8.33
C LYS A 59 1.03 -18.30 9.52
N GLY A 60 0.33 -19.42 9.34
CA GLY A 60 0.13 -20.41 10.41
C GLY A 60 1.43 -21.08 10.82
N GLU A 61 2.27 -21.45 9.86
CA GLU A 61 3.59 -22.02 10.12
C GLU A 61 4.51 -21.00 10.78
N TRP A 62 4.60 -19.80 10.21
CA TRP A 62 5.44 -18.73 10.72
C TRP A 62 5.14 -18.38 12.18
N ARG A 63 3.85 -18.31 12.55
CA ARG A 63 3.45 -18.07 13.95
C ARG A 63 3.88 -19.18 14.91
N ARG A 64 3.98 -20.42 14.44
CA ARG A 64 4.44 -21.57 15.24
C ARG A 64 5.96 -21.64 15.32
N SER A 65 6.65 -21.37 14.22
CA SER A 65 8.12 -21.45 14.15
C SER A 65 8.83 -20.24 14.75
N THR A 66 8.16 -19.09 14.76
CA THR A 66 8.74 -17.81 15.15
C THR A 66 7.94 -17.21 16.32
N PRO A 67 8.19 -17.66 17.56
CA PRO A 67 7.44 -17.18 18.72
C PRO A 67 7.65 -15.68 18.91
N ARG A 68 6.64 -15.03 19.53
CA ARG A 68 6.69 -13.61 19.86
C ARG A 68 7.89 -13.34 20.79
N PRO A 69 8.81 -12.42 20.44
CA PRO A 69 10.00 -12.17 21.26
C PRO A 69 9.69 -11.56 22.63
N ASP A 70 8.83 -10.55 22.67
CA ASP A 70 8.45 -9.80 23.88
C ASP A 70 7.02 -9.23 23.78
N GLU A 71 6.51 -8.64 24.86
CA GLU A 71 5.15 -8.11 24.94
C GLU A 71 4.90 -6.84 24.12
N ASP A 72 5.96 -6.15 23.69
CA ASP A 72 5.88 -4.92 22.90
C ASP A 72 6.02 -5.20 21.39
N SER A 73 6.50 -6.40 21.04
CA SER A 73 6.67 -6.86 19.67
C SER A 73 5.33 -7.07 18.98
N PHE A 74 5.18 -6.54 17.78
CA PHE A 74 4.04 -6.73 16.91
C PHE A 74 4.48 -7.27 15.55
N ILE A 75 3.54 -7.83 14.79
CA ILE A 75 3.83 -8.40 13.47
C ILE A 75 3.86 -7.25 12.45
N ALA A 76 4.90 -7.21 11.64
CA ALA A 76 5.07 -6.39 10.46
C ALA A 76 5.28 -7.27 9.22
N ILE A 77 5.28 -6.66 8.03
CA ILE A 77 5.64 -7.31 6.76
C ILE A 77 6.94 -6.69 6.26
N TYR A 78 7.96 -7.52 6.12
CA TYR A 78 9.27 -7.15 5.58
C TYR A 78 9.34 -7.47 4.08
N PHE A 79 9.96 -6.57 3.32
CA PHE A 79 10.22 -6.71 1.89
C PHE A 79 11.73 -6.77 1.66
N PRO A 80 12.34 -7.97 1.68
CA PRO A 80 13.76 -8.13 1.41
C PRO A 80 14.09 -7.70 -0.02
N VAL A 81 15.18 -6.96 -0.21
CA VAL A 81 15.57 -6.40 -1.52
C VAL A 81 15.65 -7.48 -2.59
N ASP A 82 16.36 -8.57 -2.30
CA ASP A 82 16.53 -9.69 -3.23
C ASP A 82 15.54 -10.83 -2.99
N GLY A 83 14.43 -10.57 -2.28
CA GLY A 83 13.41 -11.56 -1.96
C GLY A 83 12.55 -11.98 -3.15
N THR A 84 11.85 -13.11 -3.01
CA THR A 84 10.82 -13.56 -3.96
C THR A 84 9.40 -13.10 -3.57
N GLY A 85 9.27 -12.42 -2.44
CA GLY A 85 8.01 -11.89 -1.94
C GLY A 85 8.16 -11.32 -0.52
N PRO A 86 7.09 -10.71 0.01
CA PRO A 86 7.04 -10.26 1.40
C PRO A 86 7.15 -11.42 2.40
N GLU A 87 7.60 -11.10 3.61
CA GLU A 87 7.76 -12.04 4.72
C GLU A 87 7.19 -11.44 6.00
N PHE A 88 6.65 -12.27 6.89
CA PHE A 88 6.29 -11.82 8.24
C PHE A 88 7.53 -11.57 9.10
N TYR A 89 7.45 -10.53 9.91
CA TYR A 89 8.56 -10.05 10.72
C TYR A 89 8.06 -9.60 12.10
N TRP A 90 8.81 -9.87 13.17
CA TRP A 90 8.54 -9.30 14.49
C TRP A 90 9.27 -7.99 14.66
N SER A 91 8.59 -6.93 15.12
CA SER A 91 9.17 -5.59 15.26
C SER A 91 10.29 -5.43 16.30
N ASN A 92 10.55 -6.45 17.14
CA ASN A 92 11.62 -6.59 18.14
C ASN A 92 12.64 -5.44 18.28
N HIS A 93 12.53 -4.52 19.25
CA HIS A 93 13.47 -3.40 19.56
C HIS A 93 14.01 -2.52 18.40
N ARG A 94 13.86 -2.91 17.13
CA ARG A 94 14.16 -2.19 15.88
C ARG A 94 13.01 -1.26 15.50
N LEU A 95 11.98 -1.23 16.34
CA LEU A 95 10.81 -0.38 16.25
C LEU A 95 10.50 0.19 17.64
N MET A 96 11.53 0.73 18.29
CA MET A 96 11.35 1.51 19.50
C MET A 96 11.11 2.95 19.05
N VAL A 97 9.84 3.39 19.09
CA VAL A 97 9.59 4.81 19.35
C VAL A 97 9.67 4.95 20.86
N GLN A 98 10.81 5.41 21.34
CA GLN A 98 10.89 5.88 22.70
C GLN A 98 10.65 7.37 22.69
N THR A 99 9.67 7.83 23.47
CA THR A 99 9.68 9.22 23.86
C THR A 99 10.86 9.39 24.80
N ASN A 100 11.92 10.04 24.33
CA ASN A 100 13.06 10.38 25.17
C ASN A 100 12.54 11.20 26.36
N GLU A 101 12.67 10.65 27.57
CA GLU A 101 12.09 11.24 28.78
C GLU A 101 12.68 12.63 29.10
N THR A 102 13.88 12.92 28.59
CA THR A 102 14.57 14.20 28.78
C THR A 102 14.13 15.25 27.76
N THR A 103 13.94 14.88 26.50
CA THR A 103 13.62 15.83 25.42
C THR A 103 12.14 15.85 25.03
N GLY A 104 11.37 14.85 25.43
CA GLY A 104 10.00 14.62 24.98
C GLY A 104 9.88 14.23 23.50
N LEU A 105 11.00 14.00 22.81
CA LEU A 105 11.02 13.65 21.39
C LEU A 105 10.84 12.15 21.20
N VAL A 106 10.08 11.80 20.17
CA VAL A 106 9.95 10.42 19.67
C VAL A 106 11.24 10.04 18.94
N GLU A 107 12.08 9.24 19.58
CA GLU A 107 13.25 8.59 18.99
C GLU A 107 12.80 7.28 18.37
N LYS A 108 12.91 7.15 17.05
CA LYS A 108 12.57 5.94 16.30
C LYS A 108 13.86 5.16 16.02
N SER A 109 14.02 3.95 16.55
CA SER A 109 15.05 3.03 16.04
C SER A 109 14.70 2.66 14.59
N ASP A 110 15.68 2.80 13.68
CA ASP A 110 15.42 2.56 12.26
C ASP A 110 15.20 1.07 12.01
N LEU A 111 14.00 0.75 11.52
CA LEU A 111 13.54 -0.58 11.14
C LEU A 111 14.46 -1.32 10.18
N LEU A 112 15.23 -0.55 9.43
CA LEU A 112 16.09 -1.02 8.36
C LEU A 112 17.56 -0.90 8.74
N SER A 113 17.91 -0.52 9.97
CA SER A 113 19.30 -0.56 10.43
C SER A 113 19.83 -2.00 10.38
N ILE A 114 20.97 -2.18 9.73
CA ILE A 114 21.73 -3.44 9.71
C ILE A 114 23.06 -3.12 10.41
N ASP A 115 23.45 -3.97 11.36
CA ASP A 115 24.75 -3.89 12.05
C ASP A 115 25.09 -2.56 12.74
N ASN A 116 24.08 -1.81 13.20
CA ASN A 116 24.18 -0.49 13.84
C ASN A 116 24.68 0.64 12.91
N ASP A 117 24.69 0.44 11.60
CA ASP A 117 24.88 1.56 10.68
C ASP A 117 23.64 2.46 10.72
N GLU A 118 23.88 3.76 10.92
CA GLU A 118 22.85 4.78 10.81
C GLU A 118 22.41 4.84 9.34
N VAL A 119 21.13 4.55 9.10
CA VAL A 119 20.56 4.57 7.76
C VAL A 119 19.48 5.64 7.69
N THR A 120 19.42 6.32 6.56
CA THR A 120 18.33 7.26 6.29
C THR A 120 17.15 6.47 5.75
N SER A 121 16.08 6.38 6.54
CA SER A 121 14.81 5.85 6.08
C SER A 121 13.76 6.94 5.90
N ARG A 122 12.76 6.65 5.07
CA ARG A 122 11.60 7.49 4.85
C ARG A 122 10.34 6.72 5.21
N ASP A 123 9.51 7.35 6.01
CA ASP A 123 8.17 6.86 6.32
C ASP A 123 7.16 7.44 5.34
N THR A 124 6.25 6.58 4.88
CA THR A 124 5.03 7.02 4.19
C THR A 124 3.83 6.41 4.90
N GLU A 125 2.93 7.28 5.37
CA GLU A 125 1.68 6.86 5.98
C GLU A 125 0.61 6.63 4.91
N ILE A 126 -0.13 5.54 5.06
CA ILE A 126 -1.26 5.14 4.24
C ILE A 126 -2.49 5.22 5.13
N THR A 127 -3.25 6.29 4.95
CA THR A 127 -4.41 6.61 5.79
C THR A 127 -5.73 6.13 5.21
N HIS A 128 -5.73 5.65 3.95
CA HIS A 128 -6.93 5.23 3.24
C HIS A 128 -6.69 3.91 2.48
N ASN A 129 -7.69 3.06 2.41
CA ASN A 129 -7.75 1.99 1.41
C ASN A 129 -7.99 2.64 0.05
N LEU A 130 -6.98 2.66 -0.83
CA LEU A 130 -7.12 3.33 -2.13
C LEU A 130 -8.03 2.61 -3.12
N ALA A 131 -8.36 1.34 -2.88
CA ALA A 131 -9.33 0.62 -3.70
C ALA A 131 -10.75 1.15 -3.44
N THR A 132 -11.10 1.42 -2.18
CA THR A 132 -12.44 1.89 -1.78
C THR A 132 -12.54 3.37 -1.49
N LYS A 133 -11.38 4.04 -1.32
CA LYS A 133 -11.22 5.41 -0.83
C LYS A 133 -11.67 5.61 0.62
N ASN A 134 -11.93 4.54 1.36
CA ASN A 134 -12.32 4.65 2.76
C ASN A 134 -11.10 4.89 3.65
N LYS A 135 -11.31 5.66 4.72
CA LYS A 135 -10.27 5.92 5.72
C LYS A 135 -10.02 4.66 6.55
N LEU A 136 -8.75 4.35 6.79
CA LEU A 136 -8.36 3.27 7.69
C LEU A 136 -8.53 3.73 9.14
N SER A 137 -9.10 2.87 9.99
CA SER A 137 -9.29 3.15 11.42
C SER A 137 -7.95 3.35 12.15
N ASN A 138 -6.96 2.52 11.79
CA ASN A 138 -5.56 2.69 12.12
C ASN A 138 -4.80 2.88 10.81
N PRO A 139 -3.90 3.86 10.65
CA PRO A 139 -3.07 3.98 9.45
C PRO A 139 -2.05 2.84 9.31
N LEU A 140 -1.60 2.59 8.09
CA LEU A 140 -0.43 1.75 7.81
C LEU A 140 0.78 2.66 7.57
N THR A 141 1.96 2.23 7.96
CA THR A 141 3.22 2.92 7.65
C THR A 141 4.12 1.99 6.86
N ILE A 142 4.64 2.48 5.73
CA ILE A 142 5.74 1.85 5.01
C ILE A 142 7.01 2.66 5.30
N THR A 143 8.01 2.02 5.88
CA THR A 143 9.37 2.56 6.02
C THR A 143 10.24 1.96 4.94
N VAL A 144 10.97 2.80 4.21
CA VAL A 144 11.91 2.39 3.15
C VAL A 144 13.26 3.03 3.39
N ARG A 145 14.34 2.30 3.13
CA ARG A 145 15.70 2.86 3.16
C ARG A 145 15.86 3.72 1.91
N ASP A 146 15.67 5.02 2.05
CA ASP A 146 15.53 5.96 0.95
C ASP A 146 16.82 6.75 0.76
N TYR A 147 17.82 6.14 0.12
CA TYR A 147 18.89 6.93 -0.48
C TYR A 147 19.55 6.26 -1.68
N ARG A 148 18.77 5.74 -2.63
CA ARG A 148 19.30 5.11 -3.84
C ARG A 148 20.43 5.89 -4.54
N GLY A 149 20.35 7.21 -4.53
CA GLY A 149 21.35 8.11 -5.11
C GLY A 149 22.71 8.13 -4.41
N GLY A 150 22.83 7.64 -3.18
CA GLY A 150 24.14 7.54 -2.54
C GLY A 150 24.33 6.47 -1.48
N ASP A 151 23.37 5.56 -1.26
CA ASP A 151 23.59 4.28 -0.57
C ASP A 151 23.74 3.09 -1.55
N GLY A 152 23.46 3.31 -2.84
CA GLY A 152 23.55 2.28 -3.88
C GLY A 152 22.41 1.25 -3.87
N SER A 153 21.31 1.54 -3.15
CA SER A 153 20.15 0.63 -3.05
C SER A 153 19.60 0.23 -4.42
N THR A 154 19.47 -1.09 -4.62
CA THR A 154 18.91 -1.68 -5.84
C THR A 154 17.39 -1.76 -5.74
N VAL A 155 16.74 -2.16 -6.85
CA VAL A 155 15.29 -2.32 -6.91
C VAL A 155 14.86 -3.41 -5.94
N ASN A 156 13.80 -3.15 -5.17
CA ASN A 156 13.22 -4.13 -4.27
C ASN A 156 12.45 -5.19 -5.09
N LEU A 157 13.09 -6.35 -5.28
CA LEU A 157 12.56 -7.48 -6.03
C LEU A 157 11.39 -8.12 -5.30
N SER A 158 11.35 -8.10 -3.96
CA SER A 158 10.19 -8.60 -3.20
C SER A 158 8.91 -7.82 -3.55
N ILE A 159 8.98 -6.48 -3.60
CA ILE A 159 7.88 -5.63 -4.04
C ILE A 159 7.54 -5.86 -5.52
N LEU A 160 8.56 -5.97 -6.39
CA LEU A 160 8.35 -6.18 -7.83
C LEU A 160 7.70 -7.54 -8.14
N GLU A 161 8.10 -8.62 -7.46
CA GLU A 161 7.49 -9.96 -7.54
C GLU A 161 6.06 -9.94 -7.02
N MET A 162 5.86 -9.32 -5.85
CA MET A 162 4.55 -9.20 -5.26
C MET A 162 3.59 -8.47 -6.21
N THR A 163 4.00 -7.41 -6.89
CA THR A 163 3.10 -6.65 -7.78
C THR A 163 3.10 -7.13 -9.22
N GLN A 164 4.09 -7.93 -9.63
CA GLN A 164 4.31 -8.31 -11.04
C GLN A 164 4.33 -7.09 -11.98
N GLY A 165 4.92 -5.98 -11.51
CA GLY A 165 5.02 -4.73 -12.26
C GLY A 165 3.74 -3.88 -12.29
N ASP A 166 2.70 -4.24 -11.53
CA ASP A 166 1.46 -3.44 -11.40
C ASP A 166 1.60 -2.21 -10.48
N GLN A 167 2.83 -1.92 -10.04
CA GLN A 167 3.19 -0.74 -9.27
C GLN A 167 3.54 0.46 -10.18
N ARG A 168 3.28 1.66 -9.68
CA ARG A 168 3.61 2.89 -10.40
C ARG A 168 5.05 3.35 -10.13
N GLY A 169 5.42 3.40 -8.85
CA GLY A 169 6.77 3.75 -8.41
C GLY A 169 7.77 2.63 -8.63
N LEU A 170 9.03 2.99 -8.80
CA LEU A 170 10.13 2.06 -8.64
C LEU A 170 10.56 2.11 -7.17
N TRP A 171 10.34 1.03 -6.43
CA TRP A 171 10.73 0.95 -5.02
C TRP A 171 12.12 0.34 -4.91
N ALA A 172 13.00 0.99 -4.16
CA ALA A 172 14.39 0.56 -3.97
C ALA A 172 14.71 0.38 -2.49
N GLY A 173 15.71 -0.45 -2.20
CA GLY A 173 16.14 -0.75 -0.84
C GLY A 173 15.14 -1.61 -0.07
N PRO A 174 15.51 -2.08 1.13
CA PRO A 174 14.62 -2.88 1.96
C PRO A 174 13.45 -2.02 2.44
N ALA A 175 12.31 -2.66 2.74
CA ALA A 175 11.14 -1.95 3.23
C ALA A 175 10.40 -2.75 4.30
N VAL A 176 9.71 -2.05 5.21
CA VAL A 176 8.86 -2.66 6.24
C VAL A 176 7.51 -1.96 6.26
N LEU A 177 6.43 -2.74 6.08
CA LEU A 177 5.06 -2.29 6.24
C LEU A 177 4.55 -2.72 7.62
N TYR A 178 4.00 -1.78 8.38
CA TYR A 178 3.55 -2.05 9.74
C TYR A 178 2.40 -1.14 10.18
N ARG A 179 1.82 -1.47 11.34
CA ARG A 179 0.86 -0.64 12.07
C ARG A 179 1.49 -0.21 13.38
N TRP A 180 1.24 1.03 13.79
CA TRP A 180 1.77 1.51 15.08
C TRP A 180 1.15 0.70 16.22
N GLN A 181 2.00 0.00 16.99
CA GLN A 181 1.63 -0.82 18.16
C GLN A 181 0.51 -1.85 17.89
N ASP A 182 0.37 -2.30 16.65
CA ASP A 182 -0.63 -3.32 16.29
C ASP A 182 -0.05 -4.29 15.26
N HIS A 183 -0.64 -5.47 15.20
CA HIS A 183 -0.24 -6.48 14.26
C HIS A 183 -0.85 -6.17 12.89
N ILE A 184 0.01 -6.21 11.88
CA ILE A 184 -0.44 -6.23 10.50
C ILE A 184 -1.19 -7.53 10.17
N SER A 185 -2.16 -7.40 9.28
CA SER A 185 -2.94 -8.49 8.72
C SER A 185 -2.63 -8.70 7.23
N ASN A 186 -3.03 -9.84 6.68
CA ASN A 186 -3.01 -10.09 5.24
C ASN A 186 -3.92 -9.14 4.46
N THR A 187 -4.96 -8.60 5.11
CA THR A 187 -5.82 -7.56 4.54
C THR A 187 -5.03 -6.28 4.27
N ASP A 188 -4.12 -5.93 5.16
CA ASP A 188 -3.27 -4.76 5.02
C ASP A 188 -2.29 -4.86 3.84
N LEU A 189 -1.87 -6.08 3.49
CA LEU A 189 -1.06 -6.32 2.30
C LEU A 189 -1.85 -5.98 1.01
N ALA A 190 -3.16 -6.25 0.98
CA ALA A 190 -4.01 -5.87 -0.14
C ALA A 190 -4.16 -4.33 -0.24
N TYR A 191 -4.34 -3.65 0.90
CA TYR A 191 -4.36 -2.18 0.95
C TYR A 191 -3.04 -1.59 0.45
N PHE A 192 -1.92 -2.19 0.85
CA PHE A 192 -0.60 -1.77 0.38
C PHE A 192 -0.41 -2.01 -1.11
N ALA A 193 -0.84 -3.16 -1.64
CA ALA A 193 -0.80 -3.43 -3.08
C ALA A 193 -1.60 -2.38 -3.87
N ALA A 194 -2.79 -1.98 -3.40
CA ALA A 194 -3.56 -0.89 -3.99
C ALA A 194 -2.83 0.46 -3.91
N PHE A 195 -2.18 0.74 -2.78
CA PHE A 195 -1.34 1.92 -2.61
C PHE A 195 -0.21 1.99 -3.66
N LEU A 196 0.52 0.89 -3.89
CA LEU A 196 1.62 0.81 -4.85
C LEU A 196 1.21 1.11 -6.29
N LYS A 197 -0.06 0.85 -6.68
CA LYS A 197 -0.58 1.18 -8.03
C LYS A 197 -0.65 2.68 -8.29
N THR A 198 -0.72 3.51 -7.25
CA THR A 198 -0.93 4.96 -7.38
C THR A 198 0.26 5.78 -6.90
N ALA A 199 0.96 5.29 -5.87
CA ALA A 199 2.10 5.95 -5.26
C ALA A 199 3.29 6.00 -6.23
N LYS A 200 3.92 7.17 -6.30
CA LYS A 200 5.24 7.31 -6.92
C LYS A 200 6.26 7.31 -5.79
N ASP A 201 7.33 6.57 -5.98
CA ASP A 201 8.51 6.70 -5.14
C ASP A 201 9.41 7.84 -5.66
N THR A 202 10.31 8.32 -4.81
CA THR A 202 11.36 9.30 -5.13
C THR A 202 12.28 8.77 -6.23
N ALA A 203 12.50 7.46 -6.28
CA ALA A 203 13.28 6.77 -7.31
C ALA A 203 12.62 6.77 -8.71
N GLY A 204 11.42 7.34 -8.85
CA GLY A 204 10.76 7.56 -10.13
C GLY A 204 9.73 6.47 -10.48
N SER A 205 9.35 6.41 -11.76
CA SER A 205 8.33 5.45 -12.22
C SER A 205 8.97 4.19 -12.80
N LEU A 206 8.34 3.03 -12.60
CA LEU A 206 8.80 1.76 -13.16
C LEU A 206 8.95 1.80 -14.69
N LYS A 207 8.04 2.51 -15.38
CA LYS A 207 8.12 2.76 -16.83
C LYS A 207 9.39 3.52 -17.23
N HIS A 208 9.80 4.51 -16.44
CA HIS A 208 11.02 5.28 -16.70
C HIS A 208 12.24 4.38 -16.52
N ALA A 209 12.32 3.64 -15.42
CA ALA A 209 13.40 2.70 -15.11
C ALA A 209 13.61 1.68 -16.24
N LEU A 210 12.52 1.10 -16.76
CA LEU A 210 12.59 0.18 -17.91
C LEU A 210 13.17 0.85 -19.16
N ARG A 211 12.83 2.12 -19.43
CA ARG A 211 13.29 2.84 -20.62
C ARG A 211 14.79 3.18 -20.57
N ILE A 212 15.34 3.37 -19.37
CA ILE A 212 16.76 3.72 -19.17
C ILE A 212 17.61 2.51 -18.76
N ASN A 213 17.14 1.28 -19.01
CA ASN A 213 17.88 0.03 -18.76
C ASN A 213 18.27 -0.18 -17.29
N GLU A 214 17.49 0.39 -16.38
CA GLU A 214 17.76 0.30 -14.95
C GLU A 214 17.39 -1.08 -14.36
N LEU A 215 16.52 -1.78 -15.08
CA LEU A 215 16.05 -3.13 -14.75
C LEU A 215 16.88 -4.24 -15.41
N ASP A 216 18.01 -3.92 -16.04
CA ASP A 216 18.89 -4.90 -16.71
C ASP A 216 19.36 -6.00 -15.75
N HIS A 217 19.57 -5.66 -14.48
CA HIS A 217 19.92 -6.65 -13.46
C HIS A 217 18.77 -7.65 -13.25
N VAL A 218 17.51 -7.20 -13.27
CA VAL A 218 16.33 -8.05 -13.19
C VAL A 218 16.21 -8.93 -14.42
N GLU A 219 16.47 -8.41 -15.62
CA GLU A 219 16.48 -9.22 -16.85
C GLU A 219 17.48 -10.37 -16.76
N LYS A 220 18.67 -10.10 -16.20
CA LYS A 220 19.74 -11.09 -16.05
C LYS A 220 19.47 -12.11 -14.96
N THR A 221 18.94 -11.68 -13.81
CA THR A 221 18.77 -12.56 -12.64
C THR A 221 17.40 -13.23 -12.58
N ARG A 222 16.37 -12.60 -13.15
CA ARG A 222 14.96 -13.05 -13.12
C ARG A 222 14.25 -12.76 -14.45
N PRO A 223 14.64 -13.44 -15.54
CA PRO A 223 14.13 -13.16 -16.89
C PRO A 223 12.60 -13.29 -17.01
N GLU A 224 11.99 -14.25 -16.33
CA GLU A 224 10.53 -14.44 -16.34
C GLU A 224 9.80 -13.28 -15.65
N LEU A 225 10.28 -12.82 -14.48
CA LEU A 225 9.73 -11.64 -13.82
C LEU A 225 9.86 -10.41 -14.72
N PHE A 226 11.05 -10.20 -15.31
CA PHE A 226 11.29 -9.08 -16.20
C PHE A 226 10.34 -9.07 -17.40
N LYS A 227 10.09 -10.24 -18.00
CA LYS A 227 9.10 -10.42 -19.07
C LYS A 227 7.70 -10.01 -18.62
N VAL A 228 7.23 -10.50 -17.47
CA VAL A 228 5.91 -10.15 -16.91
C VAL A 228 5.79 -8.64 -16.65
N VAL A 229 6.84 -8.03 -16.09
CA VAL A 229 6.88 -6.57 -15.85
C VAL A 229 6.77 -5.78 -17.15
N LYS A 230 7.50 -6.18 -18.20
CA LYS A 230 7.42 -5.55 -19.52
C LYS A 230 6.02 -5.66 -20.12
N GLU A 231 5.42 -6.83 -20.07
CA GLU A 231 4.06 -7.09 -20.57
C GLU A 231 3.03 -6.24 -19.82
N LYS A 232 3.13 -6.15 -18.48
CA LYS A 232 2.23 -5.33 -17.65
C LYS A 232 2.34 -3.84 -18.00
N ILE A 233 3.56 -3.31 -18.14
CA ILE A 233 3.78 -1.90 -18.50
C ILE A 233 3.22 -1.60 -19.91
N ALA A 234 3.40 -2.52 -20.87
CA ALA A 234 2.85 -2.40 -22.20
C ALA A 234 1.31 -2.41 -22.19
N ALA A 235 0.70 -3.35 -21.48
CA ALA A 235 -0.76 -3.42 -21.32
C ALA A 235 -1.33 -2.15 -20.69
N GLY A 236 -0.68 -1.61 -19.65
CA GLY A 236 -1.10 -0.37 -19.01
C GLY A 236 -0.99 0.86 -19.93
N LYS A 237 -0.06 0.86 -20.89
CA LYS A 237 0.05 1.92 -21.91
C LYS A 237 -1.13 1.85 -22.89
N GLU A 238 -1.46 0.66 -23.39
CA GLU A 238 -2.57 0.47 -24.32
C GLU A 238 -3.93 0.78 -23.66
N ALA A 239 -4.13 0.35 -22.41
CA ALA A 239 -5.34 0.67 -21.66
C ALA A 239 -5.56 2.19 -21.50
N ARG A 240 -4.49 2.95 -21.22
CA ARG A 240 -4.56 4.42 -21.12
C ARG A 240 -4.84 5.08 -22.48
N LYS A 241 -4.22 4.56 -23.56
CA LYS A 241 -4.48 5.05 -24.92
C LYS A 241 -5.95 4.83 -25.31
N ALA A 242 -6.49 3.64 -25.01
CA ALA A 242 -7.89 3.33 -25.25
C ALA A 242 -8.82 4.23 -24.42
N ALA A 243 -8.54 4.42 -23.13
CA ALA A 243 -9.34 5.29 -22.27
C ALA A 243 -9.37 6.75 -22.77
N ASN A 244 -8.23 7.29 -23.22
CA ASN A 244 -8.16 8.64 -23.78
C ASN A 244 -8.93 8.76 -25.10
N ALA A 245 -8.83 7.76 -25.99
CA ALA A 245 -9.59 7.75 -27.25
C ALA A 245 -11.11 7.70 -27.00
N THR A 246 -11.56 6.95 -25.98
CA THR A 246 -12.97 6.91 -25.58
C THR A 246 -13.43 8.24 -24.99
N ALA A 247 -12.60 8.90 -24.18
CA ALA A 247 -12.92 10.22 -23.61
C ALA A 247 -13.08 11.29 -24.71
N GLU A 248 -12.16 11.32 -25.67
CA GLU A 248 -12.21 12.23 -26.84
C GLU A 248 -13.46 11.99 -27.71
N ASN A 249 -13.93 10.75 -27.84
CA ASN A 249 -15.17 10.44 -28.56
C ASN A 249 -16.44 10.79 -27.76
N SER A 250 -16.40 10.79 -26.42
CA SER A 250 -17.54 11.15 -25.57
C SER A 250 -17.76 12.66 -25.45
N GLU A 251 -16.74 13.48 -25.72
CA GLU A 251 -16.83 14.94 -25.71
C GLU A 251 -17.55 15.52 -26.95
N PHE A 252 -17.80 14.69 -27.98
CA PHE A 252 -18.42 15.12 -29.25
C PHE A 252 -19.94 14.90 -29.32
N GLU A 253 -20.59 14.36 -28.28
CA GLU A 253 -22.04 14.06 -28.25
C GLU A 253 -22.89 14.98 -27.35
N LEU A 254 -22.36 16.12 -26.89
CA LEU A 254 -23.18 17.17 -26.26
C LEU A 254 -23.55 18.26 -27.27
N GLU A 255 -24.52 17.97 -28.16
CA GLU A 255 -25.27 19.04 -28.83
C GLU A 255 -26.09 19.80 -27.78
N VAL A 256 -25.55 20.93 -27.32
CA VAL A 256 -26.24 21.87 -26.45
C VAL A 256 -27.46 22.45 -27.20
N PRO A 257 -28.70 22.25 -26.73
CA PRO A 257 -29.85 22.92 -27.32
C PRO A 257 -29.71 24.42 -27.11
N LYS A 258 -29.73 25.20 -28.20
CA LYS A 258 -29.72 26.67 -28.15
C LYS A 258 -31.03 27.17 -27.54
N GLU A 259 -31.09 27.32 -26.22
CA GLU A 259 -32.18 28.04 -25.57
C GLU A 259 -32.01 29.56 -25.71
N THR A 260 -33.06 30.21 -26.20
CA THR A 260 -33.18 31.67 -26.34
C THR A 260 -33.13 32.40 -24.99
N PRO A 261 -32.48 33.57 -24.88
CA PRO A 261 -32.32 34.27 -23.61
C PRO A 261 -33.65 34.86 -23.10
N ARG A 262 -34.08 34.44 -21.90
CA ARG A 262 -35.17 35.10 -21.14
C ARG A 262 -34.63 36.34 -20.44
N LYS A 263 -35.26 37.50 -20.69
CA LYS A 263 -35.02 38.75 -19.96
C LYS A 263 -35.41 38.60 -18.49
N ILE A 264 -34.43 38.68 -17.59
CA ILE A 264 -34.66 38.81 -16.14
C ILE A 264 -34.87 40.29 -15.83
N ARG A 265 -36.06 40.67 -15.34
CA ARG A 265 -36.31 41.98 -14.71
C ARG A 265 -35.89 41.89 -13.25
N VAL A 266 -34.85 42.64 -12.88
CA VAL A 266 -34.45 42.83 -11.48
C VAL A 266 -35.20 44.05 -10.94
N HIS A 267 -36.05 43.85 -9.93
CA HIS A 267 -36.64 44.93 -9.15
C HIS A 267 -35.74 45.24 -7.96
N PHE A 268 -35.22 46.46 -7.89
CA PHE A 268 -34.53 46.98 -6.71
C PHE A 268 -35.57 47.57 -5.74
N VAL A 269 -35.58 47.10 -4.50
CA VAL A 269 -36.30 47.72 -3.39
C VAL A 269 -35.27 48.51 -2.57
N LEU A 270 -35.39 49.83 -2.57
CA LEU A 270 -34.63 50.73 -1.70
C LEU A 270 -35.33 50.81 -0.34
N MET A 271 -34.65 50.36 0.71
CA MET A 271 -35.05 50.60 2.10
C MET A 271 -34.45 51.94 2.54
N VAL A 272 -35.32 52.91 2.82
CA VAL A 272 -34.97 54.16 3.50
C VAL A 272 -35.15 53.90 5.00
N GLY A 273 -34.10 54.12 5.79
CA GLY A 273 -34.17 54.07 7.25
C GLY A 273 -34.49 55.46 7.81
N ASP A 274 -35.36 55.47 8.82
CA ASP A 274 -35.55 56.58 9.77
C ASP A 274 -34.48 56.56 10.87
#